data_AF-A0A7V2XAR3-F1
#
_entry.id   AF-A0A7V2XAR3-F1
#
_cell.length_a   1.000
_cell.length_b   1.000
_cell.length_c   1.000
_cell.angle_alpha   90.00
_cell.angle_beta   90.00
_cell.angle_gamma   90.00
#
_symmetry.space_group_name_H-M   'P 1'
#
loop_
_entity.id
_entity.type
_entity.pdbx_description
1 polymer ?
#
loop_
_entity_poly.entity_id
_entity_poly.type
_entity_poly.pdbx_seq_one_letter_code
_entity_poly.pdbx_strand_id
1 'polypeptide(L)' 'MRSVLSVSLPENLSSELEAFAKKTGRNKSDIVKESVSLYLWEARFRNVRKSLSLKAKKGGWITEEDVFRAIS' A
#
# COMPACT_ATOMS: atom_id res chain seq x y z
N MET A 1 20.87 -5.74 4.61
CA MET A 1 20.54 -6.81 5.58
C MET A 1 19.20 -7.42 5.20
N ARG A 2 19.10 -8.76 5.14
CA ARG A 2 17.85 -9.48 4.88
C ARG A 2 17.38 -10.09 6.19
N SER A 3 16.13 -9.87 6.57
CA SER A 3 15.48 -10.56 7.69
C SER A 3 14.54 -11.64 7.14
N VAL A 4 14.36 -12.70 7.91
CA VAL A 4 13.38 -13.77 7.64
C VAL A 4 12.25 -13.60 8.63
N LEU A 5 11.01 -13.63 8.12
CA LEU A 5 9.79 -13.57 8.90
C LEU A 5 9.05 -14.90 8.71
N SER A 6 8.84 -15.64 9.80
CA SER A 6 7.98 -16.82 9.83
C SER A 6 6.64 -16.43 10.45
N VAL A 7 5.54 -16.68 9.74
CA VAL A 7 4.18 -16.32 10.16
C VAL A 7 3.24 -17.48 9.91
N SER A 8 2.30 -17.71 10.83
CA SER A 8 1.19 -18.63 10.61
C SER A 8 0.12 -17.94 9.78
N LEU A 9 -0.43 -18.65 8.79
CA LEU A 9 -1.52 -18.19 7.95
C LEU A 9 -2.72 -19.14 8.12
N PRO A 10 -3.96 -18.62 8.07
CA PRO A 10 -5.14 -19.45 7.94
C PRO A 10 -5.02 -20.41 6.74
N GLU A 11 -5.52 -21.64 6.90
CA GLU A 11 -5.37 -22.70 5.89
C GLU A 11 -5.95 -22.30 4.53
N ASN A 12 -7.10 -21.63 4.54
CA ASN A 12 -7.75 -21.13 3.33
C ASN A 12 -6.87 -20.11 2.60
N LEU A 13 -6.23 -19.20 3.33
CA LEU A 13 -5.36 -18.17 2.75
C LEU A 13 -4.06 -18.78 2.21
N SER A 14 -3.50 -19.77 2.91
CA SER A 14 -2.32 -20.52 2.45
C SER A 14 -2.62 -21.23 1.12
N SER A 15 -3.77 -21.90 1.04
CA SER A 15 -4.24 -22.61 -0.15
C SER A 15 -4.48 -21.67 -1.33
N GLU A 16 -5.11 -20.52 -1.08
CA GLU A 16 -5.38 -19.50 -2.11
C GLU A 16 -4.07 -18.90 -2.66
N LEU A 17 -3.13 -18.56 -1.78
CA LEU A 17 -1.81 -18.05 -2.17
C LEU A 17 -1.05 -19.07 -3.02
N GLU A 18 -1.14 -20.36 -2.67
CA GLU A 18 -0.50 -21.42 -3.44
C GLU A 18 -1.13 -21.59 -4.84
N ALA A 19 -2.46 -21.59 -4.93
CA ALA A 19 -3.15 -21.66 -6.21
C ALA A 19 -2.81 -20.47 -7.10
N PHE A 20 -2.78 -19.27 -6.53
CA PHE A 20 -2.41 -18.05 -7.24
C PHE A 20 -0.96 -18.06 -7.71
N ALA A 21 -0.03 -18.50 -6.87
CA ALA A 21 1.38 -18.67 -7.22
C ALA A 21 1.56 -19.63 -8.39
N LYS A 22 0.90 -20.80 -8.36
CA LYS A 22 0.92 -21.78 -9.46
C LYS A 22 0.36 -21.21 -10.75
N LYS A 23 -0.80 -20.54 -10.68
CA LYS A 23 -1.46 -19.94 -11.85
C LYS A 23 -0.61 -18.85 -12.53
N THR A 24 0.13 -18.08 -11.74
CA THR A 24 0.92 -16.94 -12.22
C THR A 24 2.39 -17.27 -12.49
N GLY A 25 2.86 -18.47 -12.11
CA GLY A 25 4.26 -18.84 -12.16
C GLY A 25 5.15 -18.05 -11.19
N ARG A 26 4.56 -17.35 -10.21
CA ARG A 26 5.28 -16.50 -9.25
C ARG A 26 5.58 -17.25 -7.96
N ASN A 27 6.66 -16.88 -7.28
CA ASN A 27 6.99 -17.42 -5.96
C ASN A 27 6.07 -16.83 -4.88
N LYS A 28 5.56 -17.67 -3.97
CA LYS A 28 4.78 -17.26 -2.79
C LYS A 28 5.47 -16.14 -2.00
N SER A 29 6.79 -16.25 -1.79
CA SER A 29 7.55 -15.24 -1.05
C SER A 29 7.61 -13.88 -1.75
N ASP A 30 7.63 -13.85 -3.09
CA ASP A 30 7.63 -12.60 -3.85
C ASP A 30 6.28 -11.90 -3.77
N ILE A 31 5.20 -12.67 -3.90
CA ILE A 31 3.83 -12.17 -3.72
C ILE A 31 3.67 -11.57 -2.33
N VAL A 32 4.05 -12.30 -1.27
CA VAL A 32 3.93 -11.82 0.13
C VAL A 32 4.74 -10.54 0.35
N LYS A 33 6.00 -10.49 -0.14
CA LYS A 33 6.84 -9.28 -0.02
C LYS A 33 6.20 -8.07 -0.71
N GLU A 34 5.65 -8.26 -1.90
CA GLU A 34 4.96 -7.21 -2.64
C GLU A 34 3.72 -6.72 -1.90
N SER A 35 2.85 -7.65 -1.46
CA SER A 35 1.64 -7.32 -0.71
C SER A 35 1.93 -6.54 0.57
N VAL A 36 2.95 -6.98 1.35
CA VAL A 36 3.37 -6.27 2.57
C VAL A 36 3.94 -4.89 2.23
N SER A 37 4.71 -4.77 1.15
CA SER A 37 5.26 -3.49 0.72
C SER A 37 4.18 -2.49 0.33
N LEU A 38 3.17 -2.94 -0.44
CA LEU A 38 2.00 -2.14 -0.83
C LEU A 38 1.19 -1.71 0.40
N TYR A 39 0.93 -2.64 1.33
CA TYR A 39 0.21 -2.33 2.56
C TYR A 39 0.92 -1.25 3.39
N LEU A 40 2.24 -1.39 3.59
CA LEU A 40 3.03 -0.41 4.34
C LEU A 40 3.16 0.92 3.60
N TRP A 41 3.24 0.91 2.28
CA TRP A 41 3.22 2.12 1.47
C TRP A 41 1.89 2.88 1.64
N GLU A 42 0.77 2.18 1.54
CA GLU A 42 -0.55 2.78 1.67
C GLU A 42 -0.77 3.35 3.09
N ALA A 43 -0.35 2.63 4.11
CA ALA A 43 -0.39 3.11 5.50
C ALA A 43 0.43 4.40 5.69
N ARG A 44 1.64 4.46 5.13
CA ARG A 44 2.47 5.68 5.14
C ARG A 44 1.82 6.82 4.37
N PHE A 45 1.28 6.54 3.18
CA PHE A 45 0.61 7.53 2.36
C PHE A 45 -0.60 8.14 3.07
N ARG A 46 -1.45 7.32 3.72
CA ARG A 46 -2.59 7.81 4.51
C ARG A 46 -2.15 8.77 5.63
N ASN A 47 -1.05 8.46 6.32
CA ASN A 47 -0.52 9.32 7.38
C ASN A 47 0.00 10.65 6.83
N VAL A 48 0.75 10.62 5.73
CA VAL A 48 1.25 11.82 5.06
C VAL A 48 0.09 12.66 4.51
N ARG A 49 -0.89 12.02 3.87
CA ARG A 49 -2.09 12.71 3.37
C ARG A 49 -2.85 13.41 4.49
N LYS A 50 -2.98 12.79 5.67
CA LYS A 50 -3.64 13.43 6.83
C LYS A 50 -2.92 14.69 7.27
N SER A 51 -1.59 14.66 7.38
CA SER A 51 -0.80 15.82 7.81
C SER A 51 -0.77 16.92 6.75
N LEU A 52 -0.62 16.56 5.48
CA LEU A 52 -0.63 17.51 4.36
C LEU A 52 -2.01 18.13 4.14
N SER A 53 -3.09 17.36 4.26
CA SER A 53 -4.46 17.88 4.10
C SER A 53 -4.78 18.98 5.12
N LEU A 54 -4.29 18.86 6.36
CA LEU A 54 -4.45 19.93 7.36
C LEU A 54 -3.72 21.22 6.95
N LYS A 55 -2.52 21.11 6.38
CA LYS A 55 -1.76 22.27 5.88
C LYS A 55 -2.42 22.87 4.64
N ALA A 56 -2.85 22.02 3.70
CA ALA A 56 -3.54 22.42 2.48
C ALA A 56 -4.81 23.21 2.78
N LYS A 57 -5.65 22.73 3.71
CA LYS A 57 -6.86 23.44 4.15
C LYS A 57 -6.56 24.80 4.77
N LYS A 58 -5.50 24.93 5.58
CA LYS A 58 -5.07 26.23 6.12
C LYS A 58 -4.61 27.20 5.03
N GLY A 59 -4.07 26.67 3.93
CA GLY A 59 -3.66 27.44 2.75
C GLY A 59 -4.77 27.71 1.74
N GLY A 60 -6.01 27.29 2.00
CA GLY A 60 -7.14 27.47 1.09
C GLY A 60 -7.25 26.41 -0.02
N TRP A 61 -6.43 25.36 0.00
CA TRP A 61 -6.46 24.26 -0.98
C TRP A 61 -7.35 23.14 -0.43
N ILE A 62 -8.63 23.12 -0.83
CA ILE A 62 -9.63 22.19 -0.30
C ILE A 62 -10.06 21.19 -1.36
N THR A 63 -10.22 21.63 -2.61
CA THR A 63 -10.62 20.80 -3.74
C THR A 63 -9.51 20.67 -4.78
N GLU A 64 -9.71 19.77 -5.73
CA GLU A 64 -8.80 19.61 -6.86
C GLU A 64 -8.84 20.85 -7.77
N GLU A 65 -10.00 21.50 -7.90
CA GLU A 65 -10.15 22.76 -8.65
C GLU A 65 -9.36 23.91 -8.04
N ASP A 66 -9.24 23.96 -6.71
CA ASP A 66 -8.39 24.95 -6.04
C ASP A 66 -6.95 24.79 -6.53
N VAL A 67 -6.43 23.57 -6.51
CA VAL A 67 -5.06 23.25 -6.96
C VAL A 67 -4.91 23.57 -8.45
N PHE A 68 -5.86 23.14 -9.28
CA PHE A 68 -5.79 23.34 -10.73
C PHE A 68 -5.73 24.82 -11.11
N ARG A 69 -6.52 25.66 -10.45
CA ARG A 69 -6.53 27.13 -10.66
C ARG A 69 -5.21 27.82 -10.32
N ALA A 70 -4.33 27.20 -9.54
CA ALA A 70 -3.07 27.81 -9.13
C ALA A 70 -1.85 27.36 -9.91
N ILE A 71 -1.97 26.26 -10.65
CA ILE A 71 -0.88 25.70 -11.46
C ILE A 71 -1.14 25.83 -12.97
N SER A 72 -2.34 26.27 -13.36
CA SER A 72 -2.76 26.52 -14.75
C SER A 72 -3.04 28.00 -14.96
#